data_AF-A0A809QYW8-F1
#
_entry.id   AF-A0A809QYW8-F1
#
_cell.length_a   1.000
_cell.length_b   1.000
_cell.length_c   1.000
_cell.angle_alpha   90.00
_cell.angle_beta   90.00
_cell.angle_gamma   90.00
#
_symmetry.space_group_name_H-M   'P 1'
#
loop_
_entity.id
_entity.type
_entity.pdbx_description
1 polymer ?
#
loop_
_entity_poly.entity_id
_entity_poly.type
_entity_poly.pdbx_seq_one_letter_code
_entity_poly.pdbx_strand_id
1 'polypeptide(L)'
;MQIALWPKVQVRVLSTREEVTGDDDGSATGWLHAELEYWHESQRYQVHWRADLMQHRHLPDALWMVIAPSKPEHPRLPIPVIKPIVVLTICVTCLAIILAHLP
;
A
#
# COMPACT_ATOMS: atom_id res chain seq x y z
N MET A 1 -1.74 -15.38 6.73
CA MET A 1 -1.36 -13.95 6.69
C MET A 1 -2.63 -13.11 6.83
N GLN A 2 -2.99 -12.67 8.03
CA GLN A 2 -4.29 -12.05 8.37
C GLN A 2 -4.21 -10.52 8.48
N ILE A 3 -3.45 -9.87 7.59
CA ILE A 3 -3.36 -8.39 7.57
C ILE A 3 -4.71 -7.77 7.18
N ALA A 4 -5.57 -8.51 6.47
CA ALA A 4 -6.92 -8.07 6.11
C ALA A 4 -7.91 -7.99 7.31
N LEU A 5 -7.58 -8.61 8.45
CA LEU A 5 -8.41 -8.55 9.67
C LEU A 5 -7.99 -7.42 10.63
N TRP A 6 -6.89 -6.75 10.35
CA TRP A 6 -6.42 -5.65 11.18
C TRP A 6 -7.33 -4.42 11.03
N PRO A 7 -7.61 -3.69 12.13
CA PRO A 7 -8.40 -2.47 12.07
C PRO A 7 -7.84 -1.47 11.07
N LYS A 8 -8.73 -0.80 10.35
CA LYS A 8 -8.38 0.31 9.46
C LYS A 8 -8.53 1.63 10.20
N VAL A 9 -7.53 2.50 10.05
CA VAL A 9 -7.51 3.85 10.59
C VAL A 9 -7.25 4.85 9.47
N GLN A 10 -7.85 6.03 9.58
CA GLN A 10 -7.52 7.15 8.71
C GLN A 10 -6.29 7.83 9.27
N VAL A 11 -5.28 7.99 8.42
CA VAL A 11 -4.01 8.60 8.76
C VAL A 11 -3.88 9.89 7.99
N ARG A 12 -3.48 10.96 8.68
CA ARG A 12 -3.11 12.25 8.10
C ARG A 12 -1.61 12.27 7.88
N VAL A 13 -1.19 12.74 6.72
CA VAL A 13 0.21 12.99 6.39
C VAL A 13 0.54 14.41 6.82
N LEU A 14 1.51 14.56 7.72
CA LEU A 14 1.97 15.85 8.22
C LEU A 14 3.08 16.42 7.34
N SER A 15 4.02 15.57 6.94
CA SER A 15 5.13 15.94 6.07
C SER A 15 5.61 14.73 5.28
N THR A 16 6.22 14.99 4.14
CA THR A 16 6.87 13.99 3.29
C THR A 16 8.25 14.47 2.90
N ARG A 17 9.22 13.55 2.86
CA ARG A 17 10.57 13.81 2.39
C ARG A 17 11.06 12.64 1.55
N GLU A 18 11.57 12.95 0.38
CA GLU A 18 12.22 11.97 -0.48
C GLU A 18 13.72 11.90 -0.18
N GLU A 19 14.24 10.68 -0.15
CA GLU A 19 15.66 10.38 -0.10
C GLU A 19 15.99 9.59 -1.35
N VAL A 20 16.46 10.29 -2.39
CA VAL A 20 16.85 9.69 -3.67
C VAL A 20 18.27 9.14 -3.53
N THR A 21 18.40 7.83 -3.74
CA THR A 21 19.69 7.12 -3.67
C THR A 21 20.24 6.75 -5.05
N GLY A 22 19.41 6.82 -6.09
CA GLY A 22 19.81 6.55 -7.46
C GLY A 22 18.68 6.80 -8.45
N ASP A 23 18.93 6.48 -9.71
CA ASP A 23 17.97 6.57 -10.80
C ASP A 23 18.08 5.29 -11.63
N ASP A 24 16.98 4.58 -11.79
CA ASP A 24 16.87 3.34 -12.57
C ASP A 24 15.87 3.56 -13.69
N ASP A 25 16.36 3.59 -14.93
CA ASP A 25 15.57 3.80 -16.15
C ASP A 25 14.64 5.05 -16.09
N GLY A 26 15.16 6.17 -15.57
CA GLY A 26 14.41 7.42 -15.41
C GLY A 26 13.40 7.41 -14.26
N SER A 27 13.46 6.40 -13.39
CA SER A 27 12.73 6.36 -12.14
C SER A 27 13.68 6.53 -10.95
N ALA A 28 13.47 7.62 -10.20
CA ALA A 28 14.18 7.85 -8.95
C ALA A 28 13.97 6.66 -8.00
N THR A 29 15.07 6.08 -7.52
CA THR A 29 15.12 5.01 -6.52
C THR A 29 15.54 5.57 -5.18
N GLY A 30 15.06 4.96 -4.10
CA GLY A 30 15.36 5.38 -2.74
C GLY A 30 14.14 5.25 -1.83
N TRP A 31 13.94 6.22 -0.95
CA TRP A 31 12.97 6.12 0.12
C TRP A 31 12.06 7.34 0.20
N LEU A 32 10.77 7.10 0.31
CA LEU A 32 9.80 8.10 0.73
C LEU A 32 9.62 8.00 2.25
N HIS A 33 10.02 9.05 2.95
CA HIS A 33 9.78 9.23 4.38
C HIS A 33 8.53 10.08 4.58
N ALA A 34 7.72 9.75 5.57
CA ALA A 34 6.53 10.51 5.93
C ALA A 34 6.34 10.58 7.44
N GLU A 35 5.92 11.74 7.93
CA GLU A 35 5.39 11.88 9.28
C GLU A 35 3.88 11.73 9.24
N LEU A 36 3.36 10.78 10.00
CA LEU A 36 1.96 10.37 9.99
C LEU A 36 1.31 10.66 11.33
N GLU A 37 0.05 11.09 11.32
CA GLU A 37 -0.77 11.30 12.52
C GLU A 37 -2.12 10.56 12.39
N TYR A 38 -2.54 9.87 13.45
CA TYR A 38 -3.88 9.26 13.51
C TYR A 38 -4.36 9.05 14.94
N TRP A 39 -5.64 8.72 15.07
CA TRP A 39 -6.28 8.37 16.32
C TRP A 39 -6.65 6.88 16.34
N HIS A 40 -6.39 6.22 17.47
CA HIS A 40 -6.84 4.86 17.75
C HIS A 40 -7.14 4.71 19.25
N GLU A 41 -8.29 4.14 19.61
CA GLU A 41 -8.70 3.94 21.01
C GLU A 41 -8.58 5.20 21.90
N SER A 42 -8.98 6.36 21.35
CA SER A 42 -8.87 7.68 22.01
C SER A 42 -7.44 8.15 22.29
N GLN A 43 -6.43 7.47 21.75
CA GLN A 43 -5.03 7.90 21.77
C GLN A 43 -4.63 8.44 20.41
N ARG A 44 -3.80 9.49 20.42
CA ARG A 44 -3.21 10.06 19.21
C ARG A 44 -1.79 9.54 19.04
N TYR A 45 -1.48 9.07 17.85
CA TYR A 45 -0.17 8.56 17.49
C TYR A 45 0.45 9.43 16.41
N GLN A 46 1.75 9.70 16.54
CA GLN A 46 2.56 10.31 15.50
C GLN A 46 3.75 9.40 15.20
N VAL A 47 3.92 9.02 13.94
CA VAL A 47 4.82 7.94 13.54
C VAL A 47 5.63 8.34 12.32
N HIS A 48 6.93 8.06 12.36
CA HIS A 48 7.79 8.11 11.18
C HIS A 48 7.59 6.85 10.36
N TRP A 49 7.14 7.03 9.13
CA TRP A 49 6.87 5.98 8.19
C TRP A 49 7.81 6.08 6.99
N ARG A 50 8.13 4.92 6.41
CA ARG A 50 9.06 4.81 5.29
C ARG A 50 8.58 3.74 4.32
N ALA A 51 8.62 4.06 3.03
CA ALA A 51 8.46 3.08 1.96
C ALA A 51 9.43 3.32 0.81
N ASP A 52 9.54 2.31 -0.04
CA ASP A 52 10.32 2.37 -1.25
C ASP A 52 9.71 3.38 -2.23
N LEU A 53 10.54 4.27 -2.77
CA LEU A 53 10.12 5.32 -3.69
C LEU A 53 9.56 4.76 -5.01
N MET A 54 10.00 3.57 -5.43
CA MET A 54 9.48 2.87 -6.61
C MET A 54 8.06 2.37 -6.41
N GLN A 55 7.68 2.08 -5.16
CA GLN A 55 6.32 1.67 -4.80
C GLN A 55 5.41 2.88 -4.57
N HIS A 56 5.96 3.95 -3.98
CA HIS A 56 5.22 5.14 -3.60
C HIS A 56 6.01 6.41 -3.90
N ARG A 57 5.63 7.10 -4.99
CA ARG A 57 6.21 8.41 -5.34
C ARG A 57 5.57 9.58 -4.60
N HIS A 58 4.35 9.41 -4.11
CA HIS A 58 3.61 10.47 -3.43
C HIS A 58 2.60 9.86 -2.46
N LEU A 59 2.30 10.57 -1.38
CA LEU A 59 1.23 10.24 -0.45
C LEU A 59 0.21 11.39 -0.41
N PRO A 60 -1.09 11.10 -0.48
CA PRO A 60 -2.12 12.11 -0.29
C PRO A 60 -2.12 12.63 1.15
N ASP A 61 -2.65 13.82 1.39
CA ASP A 61 -2.76 14.45 2.72
C ASP A 61 -3.44 13.57 3.78
N ALA A 62 -4.29 12.64 3.35
CA ALA A 62 -4.85 11.59 4.20
C ALA A 62 -5.03 10.28 3.43
N LEU A 63 -4.75 9.15 4.09
CA LEU A 63 -4.91 7.82 3.54
C LEU A 63 -5.39 6.81 4.59
N TRP A 64 -5.96 5.71 4.12
CA TRP A 64 -6.36 4.60 4.98
C TRP A 64 -5.22 3.60 5.14
N MET A 65 -4.89 3.28 6.39
CA MET A 65 -3.88 2.28 6.75
C MET A 65 -4.48 1.26 7.70
N VAL A 66 -3.82 0.10 7.82
CA VAL A 66 -4.17 -0.93 8.80
C VAL A 66 -3.17 -0.92 9.96
N ILE A 67 -3.63 -1.18 11.17
CA ILE A 67 -2.80 -1.23 12.37
C ILE A 67 -2.82 -2.64 12.98
N ALA A 68 -1.65 -3.18 13.28
CA ALA A 68 -1.58 -4.42 14.03
C ALA A 68 -1.94 -4.13 15.50
N PRO A 69 -2.90 -4.84 16.13
CA PRO A 69 -3.26 -4.57 17.53
C PRO A 69 -2.09 -4.70 18.51
N SER A 70 -1.08 -5.51 18.19
CA SER A 70 0.13 -5.67 19.01
C SER A 70 1.17 -4.58 18.83
N LYS A 71 1.04 -3.75 17.78
CA LYS A 71 1.93 -2.64 17.43
C LYS A 71 1.09 -1.50 16.85
N PRO A 72 0.17 -0.92 17.64
CA PRO A 72 -0.73 0.11 17.16
C PRO A 72 0.01 1.29 16.57
N GLU A 73 1.22 1.61 17.07
CA GLU A 73 2.15 2.67 16.65
C GLU A 73 2.82 2.44 15.29
N HIS A 74 2.55 1.34 14.60
CA HIS A 74 3.17 1.04 13.31
C HIS A 74 2.09 0.74 12.25
N PRO A 75 1.42 1.79 11.71
CA PRO A 75 0.45 1.62 10.65
C PRO A 75 1.13 1.09 9.39
N ARG A 76 0.42 0.26 8.64
CA ARG A 76 0.88 -0.33 7.39
C ARG A 76 -0.12 -0.08 6.27
N LEU A 77 0.38 0.06 5.05
CA LEU A 77 -0.50 0.14 3.90
C LEU A 77 -1.34 -1.14 3.80
N PRO A 78 -2.62 -1.03 3.42
CA PRO A 78 -3.44 -2.19 3.18
C PRO A 78 -2.79 -2.99 2.05
N ILE A 79 -2.47 -4.25 2.31
CA ILE A 79 -2.00 -5.14 1.25
C ILE A 79 -3.15 -5.28 0.25
N PRO A 80 -2.93 -5.02 -1.06
CA PRO A 80 -3.96 -5.27 -2.05
C PRO A 80 -4.32 -6.76 -2.00
N VAL A 81 -5.52 -7.06 -1.54
CA VAL A 81 -6.08 -8.41 -1.64
C VAL A 81 -6.40 -8.60 -3.11
N ILE A 82 -5.50 -9.24 -3.85
CA ILE A 82 -5.80 -9.70 -5.21
C ILE A 82 -6.95 -10.69 -5.05
N LYS A 83 -8.17 -10.26 -5.39
CA LYS A 83 -9.34 -11.12 -5.32
C LYS A 83 -9.12 -12.28 -6.31
N PRO A 84 -9.19 -13.55 -5.89
CA PRO A 84 -8.97 -14.69 -6.79
C PRO A 84 -9.95 -14.69 -7.97
N ILE A 85 -11.12 -14.03 -7.82
CA ILE A 85 -12.11 -13.84 -8.88
C ILE A 85 -11.51 -13.13 -10.10
N VAL A 86 -10.67 -12.10 -9.92
CA VAL A 86 -10.08 -11.35 -11.05
C VAL A 86 -9.11 -12.23 -11.84
N VAL A 87 -8.31 -13.05 -11.13
CA VAL A 87 -7.41 -14.02 -11.75
C VAL A 87 -8.21 -15.07 -12.52
N LEU A 88 -9.31 -15.56 -11.93
CA LEU A 88 -10.17 -16.56 -12.56
C LEU A 88 -10.86 -16.01 -13.81
N THR A 89 -11.35 -14.77 -13.78
CA THR A 89 -11.95 -14.12 -14.95
C THR A 89 -10.93 -14.02 -16.09
N ILE A 90 -9.72 -13.52 -15.83
CA ILE A 90 -8.66 -13.41 -16.86
C ILE A 90 -8.32 -14.78 -17.45
N CYS A 91 -8.16 -15.81 -16.62
CA CYS A 91 -7.89 -17.17 -17.10
C CYS A 91 -9.02 -17.72 -17.99
N VAL A 92 -10.28 -17.49 -17.63
CA VAL A 92 -11.45 -17.93 -18.42
C VAL A 92 -11.51 -17.18 -19.74
N THR A 93 -11.29 -15.85 -19.75
CA THR A 93 -11.29 -15.08 -21.00
C THR A 93 -10.15 -15.50 -21.93
N CYS A 94 -8.94 -15.71 -21.40
CA CYS A 94 -7.81 -16.20 -22.17
C CYS A 94 -8.08 -17.61 -22.75
N LEU A 95 -8.64 -18.53 -21.95
CA LEU A 95 -8.99 -19.86 -22.43
C LEU A 95 -10.09 -19.83 -23.51
N ALA A 96 -11.09 -18.97 -23.35
CA ALA A 96 -12.16 -18.79 -24.33
C ALA A 96 -11.64 -18.23 -25.66
N ILE A 97 -10.69 -17.29 -25.62
CA ILE A 97 -10.04 -16.75 -26.83
C ILE A 97 -9.24 -17.85 -27.53
N ILE A 98 -8.45 -18.63 -26.78
CA ILE A 98 -7.66 -19.74 -27.35
C ILE A 98 -8.58 -20.78 -28.01
N LEU A 99 -9.66 -21.19 -27.33
CA LEU A 99 -10.64 -22.14 -27.87
C LEU A 99 -11.38 -21.60 -29.10
N ALA A 100 -11.65 -20.29 -29.16
CA ALA A 100 -12.30 -19.66 -30.32
C ALA A 100 -11.39 -19.52 -31.55
N HIS A 101 -10.07 -19.67 -31.37
CA HIS A 101 -9.07 -19.58 -32.44
C HIS A 101 -8.38 -20.93 -32.73
N LEU A 102 -8.88 -22.02 -32.14
CA LEU A 102 -8.52 -23.37 -32.53
C LEU A 102 -9.28 -23.71 -33.84
N PRO A 103 -8.58 -24.06 -34.92
CA PRO A 103 -9.20 -24.40 -36.21
C PRO A 103 -10.02 -25.69 -36.18
#